data_AF-A0A0S9PD08-F1
#
_entry.id   AF-A0A0S9PD08-F1
#
_cell.length_a   1.000
_cell.length_b   1.000
_cell.length_c   1.000
_cell.angle_alpha   90.00
_cell.angle_beta   90.00
_cell.angle_gamma   90.00
#
_symmetry.space_group_name_H-M   'P 1'
#
loop_
_entity.id
_entity.type
_entity.pdbx_description
1 polymer ?
#
loop_
_entity_poly.entity_id
_entity_poly.type
_entity_poly.pdbx_seq_one_letter_code
_entity_poly.pdbx_strand_id
1 'polypeptide(L)'
;MTNNPLAAVAKGIWWAVLLRGIFAVIFGIIALAAPGAALTGIVIVFGVYAIIDGVTAVIHALRIRTAGSGWGWLLFQGVVSILAGFVALVFPALAGVIGGLFALWTIVIYAVMHGALGIGSAAGLSDGRSRTIGIVSGVLTLAFGILLGILTLVTPGATVLSLIWIVGIYAIIFGVMFIVAAIQLRRGATSLLGQPDASTPTL
;
A
#
# COMPACT_ATOMS: atom_id res chain seq x y z
N MET A 1 37.05 -5.29 15.77
CA MET A 1 36.11 -5.34 14.61
C MET A 1 34.72 -5.59 15.15
N THR A 2 34.01 -4.54 15.56
CA THR A 2 32.66 -4.64 16.12
C THR A 2 31.67 -4.84 14.97
N ASN A 3 31.30 -6.09 14.71
CA ASN A 3 30.24 -6.45 13.77
C ASN A 3 28.90 -6.03 14.38
N ASN A 4 28.58 -4.74 14.36
CA ASN A 4 27.33 -4.25 14.90
C ASN A 4 26.24 -4.48 13.84
N PRO A 5 25.38 -5.53 13.98
CA PRO A 5 24.46 -5.94 12.92
C PRO A 5 23.47 -4.82 12.55
N LEU A 6 23.16 -3.95 13.50
CA LEU A 6 22.30 -2.78 13.31
C LEU A 6 22.88 -1.78 12.30
N ALA A 7 24.20 -1.55 12.32
CA ALA A 7 24.86 -0.65 11.38
C ALA A 7 24.93 -1.23 9.95
N ALA A 8 25.12 -2.55 9.83
CA ALA A 8 25.08 -3.25 8.55
C ALA A 8 23.68 -3.24 7.92
N VAL A 9 22.64 -3.47 8.74
CA VAL A 9 21.23 -3.42 8.32
C VAL A 9 20.82 -1.99 7.93
N ALA A 10 21.19 -0.98 8.72
CA ALA A 10 20.91 0.42 8.38
C ALA A 10 21.57 0.86 7.06
N LYS A 11 22.83 0.42 6.82
CA LYS A 11 23.56 0.68 5.56
C LYS A 11 23.01 -0.11 4.37
N GLY A 12 22.37 -1.25 4.61
CA GLY A 12 21.68 -2.04 3.59
C GLY A 12 20.29 -1.52 3.24
N ILE A 13 19.61 -0.81 4.14
CA ILE A 13 18.19 -0.42 3.95
C ILE A 13 18.03 1.06 3.55
N TRP A 14 18.95 1.96 3.92
CA TRP A 14 18.76 3.40 3.65
C TRP A 14 18.56 3.73 2.17
N TRP A 15 19.26 3.04 1.25
CA TRP A 15 19.13 3.26 -0.19
C TRP A 15 17.74 2.86 -0.70
N ALA A 16 17.20 1.76 -0.18
CA ALA A 16 15.86 1.28 -0.55
C ALA A 16 14.77 2.23 -0.05
N VAL A 17 14.93 2.77 1.17
CA VAL A 17 14.02 3.78 1.72
C VAL A 17 14.09 5.08 0.93
N LEU A 18 15.30 5.54 0.57
CA LEU A 18 15.48 6.74 -0.23
C LEU A 18 14.82 6.61 -1.61
N LEU A 19 15.09 5.51 -2.30
CA LEU A 19 14.55 5.23 -3.62
C LEU A 19 13.02 5.14 -3.58
N ARG A 20 12.46 4.47 -2.56
CA ARG A 20 11.01 4.42 -2.32
C ARG A 20 10.42 5.82 -2.12
N GLY A 21 11.09 6.68 -1.35
CA GLY A 21 10.65 8.06 -1.13
C GLY A 21 10.64 8.88 -2.42
N ILE A 22 11.71 8.80 -3.22
CA ILE A 22 11.79 9.49 -4.53
C ILE A 22 10.66 9.02 -5.46
N PHE A 23 10.46 7.71 -5.60
CA PHE A 23 9.37 7.18 -6.42
C PHE A 23 7.99 7.62 -5.93
N ALA A 24 7.78 7.66 -4.61
CA ALA A 24 6.51 8.12 -4.03
C ALA A 24 6.24 9.61 -4.35
N VAL A 25 7.25 10.48 -4.27
CA VAL A 25 7.12 11.90 -4.64
C VAL A 25 6.83 12.06 -6.12
N ILE A 26 7.59 11.39 -7.00
CA ILE A 26 7.37 11.44 -8.45
C ILE A 26 5.96 10.96 -8.79
N PHE A 27 5.55 9.82 -8.22
CA PHE A 27 4.21 9.28 -8.41
C PHE A 27 3.13 10.27 -7.94
N GLY A 28 3.31 10.88 -6.77
CA GLY A 28 2.37 11.86 -6.24
C GLY A 28 2.25 13.11 -7.11
N ILE A 29 3.35 13.60 -7.67
CA ILE A 29 3.35 14.72 -8.64
C ILE A 29 2.58 14.33 -9.91
N ILE A 30 2.84 13.14 -10.47
CA ILE A 30 2.12 12.64 -11.66
C ILE A 30 0.63 12.46 -11.34
N ALA A 31 0.27 11.95 -10.16
CA ALA A 31 -1.12 11.77 -9.74
C ALA A 31 -1.90 13.08 -9.66
N LEU A 32 -1.24 14.18 -9.28
CA LEU A 32 -1.87 15.50 -9.23
C LEU A 32 -1.94 16.19 -10.59
N ALA A 33 -0.86 16.13 -11.37
CA ALA A 33 -0.78 16.80 -12.66
C ALA A 33 -1.54 16.06 -13.78
N ALA A 34 -1.48 14.73 -13.77
CA ALA A 34 -2.03 13.86 -14.81
C ALA A 34 -2.62 12.58 -14.18
N PRO A 35 -3.78 12.66 -13.51
CA PRO A 35 -4.38 11.54 -12.77
C PRO A 35 -4.66 10.32 -13.67
N GLY A 36 -5.04 10.54 -14.92
CA GLY A 36 -5.22 9.45 -15.89
C GLY A 36 -3.91 8.72 -16.22
N ALA A 37 -2.79 9.44 -16.31
CA ALA A 37 -1.48 8.84 -16.54
C ALA A 37 -0.99 8.07 -15.31
N ALA A 38 -1.20 8.61 -14.10
CA ALA A 38 -0.89 7.91 -12.85
C ALA A 38 -1.65 6.59 -12.72
N LEU A 39 -2.95 6.61 -13.04
CA LEU A 39 -3.79 5.41 -13.02
C LEU A 39 -3.31 4.37 -14.04
N THR A 40 -3.04 4.80 -15.27
CA THR A 40 -2.52 3.93 -16.34
C THR A 40 -1.16 3.34 -15.94
N GLY A 41 -0.27 4.14 -15.34
CA GLY A 41 1.04 3.69 -14.87
C GLY A 41 0.93 2.62 -13.78
N ILE A 42 0.04 2.80 -12.80
CA ILE A 42 -0.23 1.78 -11.78
C ILE A 42 -0.70 0.48 -12.42
N VAL A 43 -1.61 0.56 -13.38
CA VAL A 43 -2.19 -0.61 -14.05
C VAL A 43 -1.13 -1.36 -14.84
N ILE A 44 -0.22 -0.67 -15.52
CA ILE A 44 0.88 -1.31 -16.26
C ILE A 44 1.79 -2.07 -15.29
N VAL A 45 2.21 -1.42 -14.20
CA VAL A 45 3.06 -2.06 -13.18
C VAL A 45 2.34 -3.26 -12.56
N PHE A 46 1.06 -3.10 -12.23
CA PHE A 46 0.22 -4.17 -11.70
C PHE A 46 0.07 -5.31 -12.72
N GLY A 47 -0.13 -5.03 -13.99
CA GLY A 47 -0.29 -6.04 -15.04
C GLY A 47 0.98 -6.87 -15.24
N VAL A 48 2.15 -6.23 -15.25
CA VAL A 48 3.44 -6.94 -15.27
C VAL A 48 3.61 -7.81 -14.04
N TYR A 49 3.29 -7.27 -12.85
CA TYR A 49 3.37 -8.03 -11.60
C TYR A 49 2.40 -9.22 -11.59
N ALA A 50 1.17 -9.06 -12.06
CA ALA A 50 0.16 -10.11 -12.14
C ALA A 50 0.60 -11.25 -13.10
N ILE A 51 1.27 -10.92 -14.22
CA ILE A 51 1.85 -11.95 -15.09
C ILE A 51 2.95 -12.71 -14.35
N ILE A 52 3.87 -12.02 -13.68
CA ILE A 52 4.96 -12.66 -12.94
C ILE A 52 4.40 -13.57 -11.84
N ASP A 53 3.46 -13.06 -11.04
CA ASP A 53 2.80 -13.80 -9.96
C ASP A 53 1.97 -14.99 -10.50
N GLY A 54 1.27 -14.80 -11.62
CA GLY A 54 0.54 -15.88 -12.25
C GLY A 54 1.46 -16.98 -12.79
N VAL A 55 2.60 -16.62 -13.39
CA VAL A 55 3.62 -17.58 -13.84
C VAL A 55 4.22 -18.33 -12.66
N THR A 56 4.57 -17.64 -11.57
CA THR A 56 5.07 -18.32 -10.37
C THR A 56 4.01 -19.26 -9.79
N ALA A 57 2.75 -18.83 -9.69
CA ALA A 57 1.64 -19.67 -9.21
C ALA A 57 1.45 -20.93 -10.07
N VAL A 58 1.52 -20.82 -11.40
CA VAL A 58 1.46 -21.98 -12.31
C VAL A 58 2.64 -22.93 -12.07
N ILE A 59 3.86 -22.40 -11.93
CA ILE A 59 5.06 -23.22 -11.63
C ILE A 59 4.89 -23.94 -10.28
N HIS A 60 4.43 -23.23 -9.25
CA HIS A 60 4.19 -23.78 -7.92
C HIS A 60 3.11 -24.86 -7.96
N ALA A 61 2.02 -24.62 -8.71
CA ALA A 61 1.00 -25.64 -8.96
C ALA A 61 1.68 -26.88 -9.54
N LEU A 62 2.32 -26.80 -10.70
CA LEU A 62 2.91 -27.97 -11.35
C LEU A 62 3.84 -28.81 -10.44
N ARG A 63 4.51 -28.20 -9.45
CA ARG A 63 5.33 -28.88 -8.44
C ARG A 63 4.52 -29.63 -7.37
N ILE A 64 3.39 -29.11 -6.91
CA ILE A 64 2.57 -29.72 -5.85
C ILE A 64 1.50 -30.68 -6.38
N ARG A 65 1.49 -30.96 -7.69
CA ARG A 65 0.50 -31.82 -8.37
C ARG A 65 0.36 -33.22 -7.74
N THR A 66 1.41 -33.70 -7.08
CA THR A 66 1.47 -35.05 -6.47
C THR A 66 1.08 -35.07 -4.99
N ALA A 67 0.82 -33.92 -4.36
CA ALA A 67 0.60 -33.82 -2.91
C ALA A 67 -0.86 -33.61 -2.49
N GLY A 68 -1.80 -33.35 -3.42
CA GLY A 68 -3.26 -33.25 -3.21
C GLY A 68 -3.71 -32.33 -2.06
N SER A 69 -4.16 -31.10 -2.30
CA SER A 69 -5.60 -30.73 -2.22
C SER A 69 -5.90 -29.34 -2.84
N GLY A 70 -4.87 -28.58 -3.23
CA GLY A 70 -5.01 -27.21 -3.75
C GLY A 70 -4.49 -26.98 -5.16
N TRP A 71 -4.00 -28.02 -5.85
CA TRP A 71 -3.29 -27.88 -7.12
C TRP A 71 -4.14 -27.23 -8.22
N GLY A 72 -5.35 -27.73 -8.42
CA GLY A 72 -6.25 -27.24 -9.47
C GLY A 72 -6.66 -25.79 -9.22
N TRP A 73 -6.91 -25.43 -7.96
CA TRP A 73 -7.25 -24.05 -7.59
C TRP A 73 -6.06 -23.09 -7.82
N LEU A 74 -4.85 -23.51 -7.43
CA LEU A 74 -3.64 -22.71 -7.64
C LEU A 74 -3.31 -22.53 -9.13
N LEU A 75 -3.51 -23.57 -9.95
CA LEU A 75 -3.35 -23.47 -11.40
C LEU A 75 -4.37 -22.51 -12.00
N PHE A 76 -5.65 -22.64 -11.62
CA PHE A 76 -6.71 -21.74 -12.07
C PHE A 76 -6.39 -20.28 -11.69
N GLN A 77 -6.01 -20.02 -10.44
CA GLN A 77 -5.59 -18.70 -9.98
C GLN A 77 -4.42 -18.16 -10.83
N GLY A 78 -3.39 -18.98 -11.08
CA GLY A 78 -2.24 -18.58 -11.87
C GLY A 78 -2.61 -18.20 -13.31
N VAL A 79 -3.42 -19.02 -13.97
CA VAL A 79 -3.93 -18.73 -15.32
C VAL A 79 -4.78 -17.47 -15.34
N VAL A 80 -5.71 -17.31 -14.39
CA VAL A 80 -6.54 -16.10 -14.27
C VAL A 80 -5.67 -14.86 -14.04
N SER A 81 -4.63 -14.96 -13.20
CA SER A 81 -3.70 -13.85 -12.93
C SER A 81 -2.92 -13.44 -14.17
N ILE A 82 -2.41 -14.41 -14.96
CA ILE A 82 -1.75 -14.13 -16.25
C ILE A 82 -2.71 -13.45 -17.22
N LEU A 83 -3.93 -13.96 -17.37
CA LEU A 83 -4.94 -13.39 -18.26
C LEU A 83 -5.33 -11.97 -17.82
N ALA A 84 -5.54 -11.76 -16.51
CA ALA A 84 -5.84 -10.45 -15.96
C ALA A 84 -4.69 -9.46 -16.21
N GLY A 85 -3.45 -9.89 -16.00
CA GLY A 85 -2.27 -9.08 -16.29
C GLY A 85 -2.15 -8.74 -17.78
N PHE A 86 -2.43 -9.69 -18.67
CA PHE A 86 -2.44 -9.44 -20.12
C PHE A 86 -3.54 -8.43 -20.52
N VAL A 87 -4.76 -8.60 -20.01
CA VAL A 87 -5.87 -7.65 -20.24
C VAL A 87 -5.51 -6.25 -19.72
N ALA A 88 -4.87 -6.16 -18.56
CA ALA A 88 -4.41 -4.90 -17.99
C ALA A 88 -3.37 -4.20 -18.86
N LEU A 89 -2.49 -4.94 -19.53
CA LEU A 89 -1.48 -4.37 -20.44
C LEU A 89 -2.06 -3.96 -21.80
N VAL A 90 -3.03 -4.71 -22.34
CA VAL A 90 -3.66 -4.40 -23.63
C VAL A 90 -4.65 -3.24 -23.50
N PHE A 91 -5.40 -3.17 -22.39
CA PHE A 91 -6.41 -2.15 -22.14
C PHE A 91 -6.17 -1.40 -20.83
N PRO A 92 -5.05 -0.68 -20.69
CA PRO A 92 -4.63 -0.13 -19.39
C PRO A 92 -5.58 0.96 -18.88
N ALA A 93 -6.18 1.75 -19.77
CA ALA A 93 -7.17 2.75 -19.37
C ALA A 93 -8.44 2.10 -18.79
N LEU A 94 -8.97 1.06 -19.44
CA LEU A 94 -10.17 0.37 -18.99
C LEU A 94 -9.91 -0.41 -17.70
N ALA A 95 -8.79 -1.14 -17.63
CA ALA A 95 -8.37 -1.84 -16.42
C ALA A 95 -8.12 -0.87 -15.25
N GLY A 96 -7.64 0.35 -15.52
CA GLY A 96 -7.53 1.41 -14.53
C GLY A 96 -8.86 1.88 -13.96
N VAL A 97 -9.86 2.10 -14.81
CA VAL A 97 -11.21 2.48 -14.36
C VAL A 97 -11.84 1.35 -13.55
N ILE A 98 -11.81 0.12 -14.06
CA ILE A 98 -12.39 -1.05 -13.38
C ILE A 98 -11.67 -1.31 -12.06
N GLY A 99 -10.33 -1.30 -12.05
CA GLY A 99 -9.53 -1.48 -10.85
C GLY A 99 -9.74 -0.36 -9.84
N GLY A 100 -9.87 0.89 -10.30
CA GLY A 100 -10.20 2.04 -9.46
C GLY A 100 -11.58 1.92 -8.81
N LEU A 101 -12.58 1.46 -9.57
CA LEU A 101 -13.92 1.19 -9.03
C LEU A 101 -13.92 0.02 -8.04
N PHE A 102 -13.16 -1.03 -8.32
CA PHE A 102 -13.00 -2.16 -7.40
C PHE A 102 -12.35 -1.70 -6.08
N ALA A 103 -11.29 -0.89 -6.16
CA ALA A 103 -10.65 -0.29 -4.98
C ALA A 103 -11.61 0.61 -4.21
N LEU A 104 -12.42 1.43 -4.90
CA LEU A 104 -13.45 2.27 -4.29
C LEU A 104 -14.48 1.45 -3.52
N TRP A 105 -15.06 0.42 -4.15
CA TRP A 105 -16.03 -0.44 -3.49
C TRP A 105 -15.44 -1.16 -2.28
N THR A 106 -14.18 -1.57 -2.35
CA THR A 106 -13.44 -2.13 -1.20
C THR A 106 -13.36 -1.12 -0.06
N ILE A 107 -13.04 0.16 -0.35
CA ILE A 107 -13.00 1.23 0.65
C ILE A 107 -14.39 1.50 1.24
N VAL A 108 -15.44 1.53 0.42
CA VAL A 108 -16.83 1.73 0.86
C VAL A 108 -17.26 0.59 1.79
N ILE A 109 -17.08 -0.66 1.38
CA ILE A 109 -17.43 -1.84 2.18
C ILE A 109 -16.64 -1.84 3.49
N TYR A 110 -15.34 -1.56 3.43
CA TYR A 110 -14.49 -1.47 4.62
C TYR A 110 -14.99 -0.39 5.60
N ALA A 111 -15.29 0.81 5.09
CA ALA A 111 -15.75 1.95 5.89
C ALA A 111 -17.12 1.67 6.52
N VAL A 112 -18.05 1.09 5.77
CA VAL A 112 -19.38 0.71 6.29
C VAL A 112 -19.25 -0.37 7.36
N MET A 113 -18.46 -1.42 7.10
CA MET A 113 -18.27 -2.52 8.04
C MET A 113 -17.58 -2.06 9.33
N HIS A 114 -16.46 -1.32 9.23
CA HIS A 114 -15.75 -0.82 10.41
C HIS A 114 -16.53 0.27 11.14
N GLY A 115 -17.28 1.09 10.43
CA GLY A 115 -18.17 2.08 11.03
C GLY A 115 -19.27 1.42 11.85
N ALA A 116 -19.98 0.45 11.25
CA ALA A 116 -21.06 -0.27 11.93
C ALA A 116 -20.56 -1.11 13.12
N LEU A 117 -19.48 -1.88 12.93
CA LEU A 117 -18.88 -2.68 14.01
C LEU A 117 -18.28 -1.83 15.12
N GLY A 118 -17.66 -0.69 14.77
CA GLY A 118 -17.08 0.25 15.71
C GLY A 118 -18.12 0.79 16.70
N ILE A 119 -19.30 1.16 16.20
CA ILE A 119 -20.42 1.60 17.05
C ILE A 119 -20.83 0.49 18.03
N GLY A 120 -20.96 -0.76 17.54
CA GLY A 120 -21.32 -1.91 18.36
C GLY A 120 -20.28 -2.22 19.45
N SER A 121 -18.99 -2.17 19.11
CA SER A 121 -17.89 -2.40 20.06
C SER A 121 -17.75 -1.30 21.12
N ALA A 122 -17.98 -0.04 20.73
CA ALA A 122 -17.84 1.10 21.63
C ALA A 122 -18.95 1.14 22.69
N ALA A 123 -20.14 0.61 22.38
CA ALA A 123 -21.26 0.52 23.31
C ALA A 123 -20.97 -0.35 24.54
N GLY A 124 -20.03 -1.29 24.45
CA GLY A 124 -19.60 -2.16 25.55
C GLY A 124 -18.51 -1.57 26.46
N LEU A 125 -17.98 -0.38 26.15
CA LEU A 125 -16.93 0.25 26.94
C LEU A 125 -17.49 0.88 28.23
N SER A 126 -16.87 0.55 29.36
CA SER A 126 -17.25 1.06 30.69
C SER A 126 -16.82 2.51 30.94
N ASP A 127 -15.78 2.98 30.25
CA ASP A 127 -15.33 4.37 30.30
C ASP A 127 -16.14 5.24 29.32
N GLY A 128 -16.81 6.28 29.86
CA GLY A 128 -17.69 7.16 29.10
C GLY A 128 -16.98 7.95 28.01
N ARG A 129 -15.70 8.32 28.23
CA ARG A 129 -14.91 9.05 27.22
C ARG A 129 -14.54 8.14 26.05
N SER A 130 -13.97 6.97 26.35
CA SER A 130 -13.60 5.98 25.33
C SER A 130 -14.82 5.50 24.53
N ARG A 131 -15.96 5.27 25.20
CA ARG A 131 -17.24 4.96 24.58
C ARG A 131 -17.69 6.05 23.60
N THR A 132 -17.67 7.30 24.03
CA THR A 132 -18.11 8.42 23.18
C THR A 132 -17.19 8.57 21.97
N ILE A 133 -15.87 8.47 22.15
CA ILE A 133 -14.89 8.53 21.06
C ILE A 133 -15.13 7.39 20.06
N GLY A 134 -15.37 6.16 20.55
CA GLY A 134 -15.62 5.00 19.69
C GLY A 134 -16.94 5.08 18.92
N ILE A 135 -18.02 5.59 19.53
CA ILE A 135 -19.29 5.80 18.84
C ILE A 135 -19.15 6.90 17.78
N VAL A 136 -18.54 8.04 18.13
CA VAL A 136 -18.35 9.15 17.20
C VAL A 136 -17.48 8.74 16.01
N SER A 137 -16.37 8.03 16.25
CA SER A 137 -15.49 7.55 15.16
C SER A 137 -16.19 6.51 14.28
N GLY A 138 -16.97 5.61 14.87
CA GLY A 138 -17.78 4.64 14.15
C GLY A 138 -18.85 5.29 13.27
N VAL A 139 -19.62 6.24 13.82
CA VAL A 139 -20.64 6.99 13.07
C VAL A 139 -20.01 7.80 11.95
N LEU A 140 -18.90 8.48 12.21
CA LEU A 140 -18.21 9.29 11.20
C LEU A 140 -17.68 8.42 10.05
N THR A 141 -17.10 7.26 10.37
CA THR A 141 -16.60 6.30 9.37
C THR A 141 -17.74 5.71 8.55
N LEU A 142 -18.86 5.36 9.19
CA LEU A 142 -20.06 4.85 8.53
C LEU A 142 -20.66 5.89 7.58
N ALA A 143 -20.83 7.12 8.06
CA ALA A 143 -21.36 8.22 7.25
C ALA A 143 -20.46 8.52 6.04
N PHE A 144 -19.13 8.51 6.24
CA PHE A 144 -18.16 8.65 5.16
C PHE A 144 -18.27 7.51 4.14
N GLY A 145 -18.39 6.26 4.60
CA GLY A 145 -18.58 5.09 3.74
C GLY A 145 -19.85 5.18 2.90
N ILE A 146 -20.98 5.58 3.51
CA ILE A 146 -22.26 5.77 2.81
C ILE A 146 -22.16 6.90 1.79
N LEU A 147 -21.57 8.04 2.15
CA LEU A 147 -21.35 9.17 1.25
C LEU A 147 -20.51 8.76 0.03
N LEU A 148 -19.38 8.07 0.25
CA LEU A 148 -18.56 7.56 -0.84
C LEU A 148 -19.30 6.53 -1.70
N GLY A 149 -20.11 5.68 -1.09
CA GLY A 149 -20.95 4.71 -1.81
C GLY A 149 -21.93 5.41 -2.75
N ILE A 150 -22.65 6.42 -2.26
CA ILE A 150 -23.57 7.24 -3.07
C ILE A 150 -22.81 7.96 -4.18
N LEU A 151 -21.68 8.59 -3.87
CA LEU A 151 -20.88 9.32 -4.87
C LEU A 151 -20.35 8.38 -5.97
N THR A 152 -19.94 7.17 -5.60
CA THR A 152 -19.48 6.13 -6.55
C THR A 152 -20.61 5.71 -7.49
N LEU A 153 -21.85 5.63 -7.01
CA LEU A 153 -23.01 5.25 -7.81
C LEU A 153 -23.46 6.38 -8.76
N VAL A 154 -23.40 7.63 -8.33
CA VAL A 154 -23.87 8.79 -9.12
C VAL A 154 -22.80 9.29 -10.09
N THR A 155 -21.55 9.43 -9.62
CA THR A 155 -20.41 9.95 -10.40
C THR A 155 -19.16 9.09 -10.19
N PRO A 156 -19.14 7.85 -10.73
CA PRO A 156 -18.03 6.91 -10.55
C PRO A 156 -16.67 7.49 -10.95
N GLY A 157 -16.61 8.19 -12.10
CA GLY A 157 -15.37 8.79 -12.59
C GLY A 157 -14.83 9.91 -11.69
N ALA A 158 -15.71 10.78 -11.19
CA ALA A 158 -15.31 11.86 -10.29
C ALA A 158 -14.80 11.31 -8.94
N THR A 159 -15.44 10.26 -8.44
CA THR A 159 -15.05 9.61 -7.18
C THR A 159 -13.65 8.99 -7.28
N VAL A 160 -13.35 8.30 -8.38
CA VAL A 160 -12.00 7.76 -8.65
C VAL A 160 -10.98 8.89 -8.71
N LEU A 161 -11.31 9.97 -9.43
CA LEU A 161 -10.43 11.13 -9.59
C LEU A 161 -10.11 11.81 -8.25
N SER A 162 -11.12 12.02 -7.40
CA SER A 162 -10.94 12.60 -6.06
C SER A 162 -10.02 11.74 -5.19
N LEU A 163 -10.14 10.41 -5.26
CA LEU A 163 -9.21 9.53 -4.55
C LEU A 163 -7.78 9.62 -5.08
N ILE A 164 -7.59 9.71 -6.40
CA ILE A 164 -6.25 9.86 -6.98
C ILE A 164 -5.57 11.13 -6.44
N TRP A 165 -6.30 12.23 -6.33
CA TRP A 165 -5.75 13.46 -5.75
C TRP A 165 -5.39 13.32 -4.28
N ILE A 166 -6.29 12.73 -3.48
CA ILE A 166 -6.01 12.45 -2.06
C ILE A 166 -4.76 11.58 -1.93
N VAL A 167 -4.71 10.46 -2.67
CA VAL A 167 -3.57 9.54 -2.69
C VAL A 167 -2.30 10.23 -3.19
N GLY A 168 -2.38 11.11 -4.18
CA GLY A 168 -1.26 11.90 -4.69
C GLY A 168 -0.66 12.82 -3.64
N ILE A 169 -1.50 13.57 -2.91
CA ILE A 169 -1.06 14.41 -1.78
C ILE A 169 -0.39 13.56 -0.71
N TYR A 170 -1.03 12.45 -0.31
CA TYR A 170 -0.45 11.52 0.66
C TYR A 170 0.90 10.96 0.19
N ALA A 171 1.02 10.57 -1.08
CA ALA A 171 2.24 10.04 -1.66
C ALA A 171 3.40 11.05 -1.62
N ILE A 172 3.11 12.34 -1.85
CA ILE A 172 4.11 13.41 -1.70
C ILE A 172 4.54 13.54 -0.24
N ILE A 173 3.58 13.66 0.68
CA ILE A 173 3.87 13.85 2.12
C ILE A 173 4.72 12.69 2.65
N PHE A 174 4.27 11.45 2.44
CA PHE A 174 4.99 10.25 2.86
C PHE A 174 6.31 10.08 2.12
N GLY A 175 6.36 10.43 0.83
CA GLY A 175 7.59 10.38 0.04
C GLY A 175 8.67 11.29 0.60
N VAL A 176 8.32 12.53 0.96
CA VAL A 176 9.23 13.47 1.63
C VAL A 176 9.66 12.93 2.98
N MET A 177 8.74 12.38 3.79
CA MET A 177 9.08 11.76 5.07
C MET A 177 10.07 10.60 4.91
N PHE A 178 9.91 9.75 3.88
CA PHE A 178 10.85 8.65 3.61
C PHE A 178 12.22 9.15 3.17
N ILE A 179 12.30 10.20 2.34
CA ILE A 179 13.57 10.81 1.96
C ILE A 179 14.30 11.33 3.21
N VAL A 180 13.56 12.04 4.08
CA VAL A 180 14.10 12.55 5.35
C VAL A 180 14.55 11.42 6.26
N ALA A 181 13.77 10.34 6.39
CA ALA A 181 14.12 9.16 7.18
C ALA A 181 15.37 8.44 6.62
N ALA A 182 15.50 8.32 5.30
CA ALA A 182 16.67 7.71 4.67
C ALA A 182 17.96 8.50 4.94
N ILE A 183 17.87 9.84 4.94
CA ILE A 183 18.99 10.71 5.29
C ILE A 183 19.35 10.55 6.77
N GLN A 184 18.35 10.46 7.66
CA GLN A 184 18.57 10.21 9.08
C GLN A 184 19.24 8.86 9.34
N LEU A 185 18.80 7.79 8.67
CA LEU A 185 19.43 6.46 8.74
C LEU A 185 20.89 6.48 8.30
N ARG A 186 21.21 7.19 7.20
CA ARG A 186 22.58 7.34 6.72
C ARG A 186 23.47 8.10 7.72
N ARG A 187 22.93 9.16 8.35
CA ARG A 187 23.66 9.98 9.34
C ARG A 187 23.93 9.20 10.64
N GLY A 188 22.93 8.51 11.19
CA GLY A 188 23.06 7.71 12.41
C GLY A 188 24.03 6.53 12.27
N ALA A 189 24.10 5.91 11.10
CA ALA A 189 25.09 4.86 10.84
C ALA A 189 26.54 5.40 10.83
N THR A 190 26.74 6.65 10.41
CA THR A 190 28.07 7.28 10.35
C THR A 190 28.56 7.67 11.74
N SER A 191 27.68 8.17 12.62
CA SER A 191 28.05 8.59 13.98
C SER A 191 28.50 7.44 14.88
N LEU A 192 27.95 6.23 14.69
CA LEU A 192 28.32 5.05 15.48
C LEU A 192 29.68 4.44 15.09
N LEU A 193 30.15 4.71 13.88
CA LEU A 193 31.45 4.23 13.38
C LEU A 193 32.61 5.18 13.72
N GLY A 194 32.31 6.42 14.11
CA GLY A 194 33.31 7.45 14.42
C GLY A 194 33.58 7.63 15.91
N GLN A 195 32.96 6.86 16.80
CA GLN A 195 33.18 6.97 18.25
C GLN A 195 34.52 6.28 18.60
N PRO A 196 35.55 7.02 19.06
CA PRO A 196 36.78 6.41 19.55
C PRO A 196 36.44 5.54 20.77
N ASP A 197 37.03 4.35 20.86
CA ASP A 197 36.82 3.44 21.98
C ASP A 197 37.05 4.18 23.30
N ALA A 198 35.98 4.45 24.04
CA ALA A 198 36.02 5.05 25.38
C ALA A 198 36.67 4.12 26.44
N SER A 199 37.32 3.04 25.99
CA SER A 199 37.98 2.03 26.80
C SER A 199 39.50 2.05 26.72
N THR A 200 40.13 2.96 25.96
CA THR A 200 41.58 3.18 26.08
C THR A 200 41.84 3.92 27.39
N PRO A 201 42.36 3.25 28.45
CA PRO A 201 42.77 3.97 29.65
C PRO A 201 43.97 4.80 29.23
N THR A 202 43.90 6.11 29.44
CA THR A 202 45.08 6.97 29.37
C THR A 202 46.05 6.48 30.44
N LEU A 203 47.06 5.72 30.03
CA LEU A 203 48.25 5.45 30.83
C LEU A 203 49.21 6.63 30.74
#